data_AF-R3U1M9-F1
#
_entry.id   AF-R3U1M9-F1
#
_cell.length_a   1.000
_cell.length_b   1.000
_cell.length_c   1.000
_cell.angle_alpha   90.00
_cell.angle_beta   90.00
_cell.angle_gamma   90.00
#
_symmetry.space_group_name_H-M   'P 1'
#
loop_
_entity.id
_entity.type
_entity.pdbx_description
1 polymer ?
#
loop_
_entity_poly.entity_id
_entity_poly.type
_entity_poly.pdbx_seq_one_letter_code
_entity_poly.pdbx_strand_id
1 'polypeptide(L)'
;MADIVQLEEKGNLLYPKTHTSAIDNFDETVVKKTGNETISGVKNFKDGIQINGENLINDKIYSLASIPLGFGVIGGLNRVGNLVTLSVHANQNNTRSNGQSNLAEKIPLGYRPTQMQCIPAMISIGKTIETGRFLTQIIRPDGSMQTYNKGMDVAPLSISFSTTWITNDPIPV
;
A
#
# COMPACT_ATOMS: atom_id res chain seq x y z
N MET A 1 -31.20 -35.40 -25.17
CA MET A 1 -30.46 -36.20 -24.17
C MET A 1 -31.41 -36.46 -23.02
N ALA A 2 -31.42 -37.65 -22.41
CA ALA A 2 -32.38 -37.98 -21.35
C ALA A 2 -32.14 -37.13 -20.09
N ASP A 3 -33.22 -36.63 -19.48
CA ASP A 3 -33.16 -35.65 -18.40
C ASP A 3 -32.79 -36.24 -17.02
N ILE A 4 -32.69 -37.56 -16.91
CA ILE A 4 -32.21 -38.24 -15.71
C ILE A 4 -31.46 -39.49 -16.18
N VAL A 5 -30.18 -39.63 -15.82
CA VAL A 5 -29.45 -40.90 -15.97
C VAL A 5 -29.60 -41.66 -14.66
N GLN A 6 -30.37 -42.73 -14.67
CA GLN A 6 -30.59 -43.60 -13.51
C GLN A 6 -29.62 -44.79 -13.60
N LEU A 7 -28.76 -44.97 -12.60
CA LEU A 7 -28.00 -46.20 -12.42
C LEU A 7 -28.72 -47.05 -11.38
N GLU A 8 -29.13 -48.25 -11.77
CA GLU A 8 -29.76 -49.22 -10.88
C GLU A 8 -28.80 -50.39 -10.64
N GLU A 9 -28.52 -50.69 -9.36
CA GLU A 9 -27.93 -51.97 -8.96
C GLU A 9 -28.99 -52.73 -8.15
N LYS A 10 -29.43 -53.89 -8.66
CA LYS A 10 -30.50 -54.71 -8.05
C LYS A 10 -31.83 -53.96 -7.82
N GLY A 11 -32.21 -53.05 -8.72
CA GLY A 11 -33.50 -52.34 -8.68
C GLY A 11 -33.62 -51.22 -7.65
N ASN A 12 -32.52 -50.83 -6.99
CA ASN A 12 -32.47 -49.64 -6.15
C ASN A 12 -31.78 -48.50 -6.90
N LEU A 13 -32.44 -47.34 -6.97
CA LEU A 13 -31.89 -46.12 -7.54
C LEU A 13 -30.71 -45.63 -6.70
N LEU A 14 -29.51 -45.65 -7.28
CA LEU A 14 -28.34 -45.01 -6.68
C LEU A 14 -28.04 -43.71 -7.43
N TYR A 15 -28.13 -42.61 -6.68
CA TYR A 15 -27.81 -41.23 -7.10
C TYR A 15 -28.64 -40.68 -8.27
N PRO A 16 -29.90 -40.26 -8.05
CA PRO A 16 -30.61 -39.47 -9.06
C PRO A 16 -29.88 -38.15 -9.27
N LYS A 17 -29.23 -37.98 -10.42
CA LYS A 17 -28.72 -36.69 -10.87
C LYS A 17 -29.86 -35.95 -11.54
N THR A 18 -30.36 -34.90 -10.90
CA THR A 18 -31.38 -34.00 -11.47
C THR A 18 -30.69 -32.90 -12.26
N HIS A 19 -31.12 -32.62 -13.50
CA HIS A 19 -30.60 -31.49 -14.27
C HIS A 19 -31.07 -30.16 -13.68
N THR A 20 -30.25 -29.12 -13.85
CA THR A 20 -30.55 -27.75 -13.38
C THR A 20 -31.83 -27.17 -14.00
N SER A 21 -32.28 -27.67 -15.15
CA SER A 21 -33.51 -27.27 -15.84
C SER A 21 -34.80 -27.66 -15.09
N ALA A 22 -34.71 -28.57 -14.11
CA ALA A 22 -35.86 -28.99 -13.31
C ALA A 22 -35.99 -28.25 -11.97
N ILE A 23 -35.20 -27.19 -11.75
CA ILE A 23 -35.23 -26.36 -10.53
C ILE A 23 -36.13 -25.15 -10.78
N ASP A 24 -37.27 -25.10 -10.09
CA ASP A 24 -38.18 -23.95 -10.14
C ASP A 24 -37.48 -22.68 -9.65
N ASN A 25 -37.69 -21.56 -10.36
CA ASN A 25 -37.10 -20.25 -10.06
C ASN A 25 -35.57 -20.25 -9.93
N PHE A 26 -34.87 -21.15 -10.65
CA PHE A 26 -33.41 -21.22 -10.67
C PHE A 26 -32.75 -19.86 -10.93
N ASP A 27 -33.29 -19.11 -11.90
CA ASP A 27 -32.76 -17.80 -12.30
C ASP A 27 -32.81 -16.74 -11.19
N GLU A 28 -33.67 -16.93 -10.20
CA GLU A 28 -33.83 -16.03 -9.07
C GLU A 28 -32.98 -16.44 -7.85
N THR A 29 -32.32 -17.60 -7.88
CA THR A 29 -31.70 -18.22 -6.68
C THR A 29 -30.18 -18.47 -6.75
N VAL A 30 -29.56 -18.38 -7.93
CA VAL A 30 -28.11 -18.64 -8.12
C VAL A 30 -27.37 -17.46 -8.75
N VAL A 31 -26.03 -17.46 -8.62
CA VAL A 31 -25.13 -16.53 -9.34
C VAL A 31 -24.66 -17.19 -10.63
N LYS A 32 -24.71 -16.44 -11.73
CA LYS A 32 -24.35 -16.87 -13.08
C LYS A 32 -22.96 -16.37 -13.46
N LYS A 33 -22.45 -16.93 -14.57
CA LYS A 33 -21.12 -16.59 -15.12
C LYS A 33 -21.14 -15.38 -16.05
N THR A 34 -22.34 -14.91 -16.42
CA THR A 34 -22.54 -13.88 -17.44
C THR A 34 -23.81 -13.09 -17.13
N GLY A 35 -23.87 -11.87 -17.65
CA GLY A 35 -24.98 -10.96 -17.37
C GLY A 35 -24.77 -10.21 -16.06
N ASN A 36 -25.51 -9.12 -15.89
CA ASN A 36 -25.40 -8.31 -14.69
C ASN A 36 -26.28 -8.91 -13.60
N GLU A 37 -25.70 -9.16 -12.43
CA GLU A 37 -26.41 -9.74 -11.28
C GLU A 37 -26.10 -8.94 -10.01
N THR A 38 -27.09 -8.87 -9.13
CA THR A 38 -26.93 -8.31 -7.78
C THR A 38 -26.82 -9.45 -6.77
N ILE A 39 -25.67 -9.57 -6.11
CA ILE A 39 -25.36 -10.69 -5.19
C ILE A 39 -25.33 -10.20 -3.75
N SER A 40 -26.18 -10.75 -2.88
CA SER A 40 -26.23 -10.39 -1.45
C SER A 40 -25.37 -11.34 -0.57
N GLY A 41 -24.85 -10.84 0.56
CA GLY A 41 -24.13 -11.61 1.62
C GLY A 41 -22.60 -11.66 1.52
N VAL A 42 -21.89 -11.93 2.64
CA VAL A 42 -20.42 -11.99 2.69
C VAL A 42 -19.91 -13.17 1.87
N LYS A 43 -19.04 -12.87 0.91
CA LYS A 43 -18.37 -13.87 0.09
C LYS A 43 -16.94 -13.98 0.56
N ASN A 44 -16.70 -15.03 1.34
CA ASN A 44 -15.34 -15.44 1.65
C ASN A 44 -14.86 -16.26 0.46
N PHE A 45 -14.18 -15.57 -0.45
CA PHE A 45 -13.47 -16.24 -1.52
C PHE A 45 -12.24 -16.87 -0.89
N LYS A 46 -12.38 -18.14 -0.51
CA LYS A 46 -11.26 -18.96 -0.01
C LYS A 46 -10.04 -18.85 -0.95
N ASP A 47 -10.32 -18.66 -2.24
CA ASP A 47 -9.34 -18.65 -3.32
C ASP A 47 -9.06 -17.24 -3.88
N GLY A 48 -9.61 -16.16 -3.30
CA GLY A 48 -9.39 -14.76 -3.74
C GLY A 48 -10.33 -14.25 -4.84
N ILE A 49 -10.18 -12.98 -5.23
CA ILE A 49 -11.05 -12.28 -6.22
C ILE A 49 -10.23 -11.78 -7.39
N GLN A 50 -10.75 -11.96 -8.61
CA GLN A 50 -10.21 -11.39 -9.85
C GLN A 50 -11.23 -10.50 -10.58
N ILE A 51 -10.75 -9.43 -11.22
CA ILE A 51 -11.45 -8.60 -12.20
C ILE A 51 -10.73 -8.72 -13.54
N ASN A 52 -11.41 -9.14 -14.60
CA ASN A 52 -10.83 -9.34 -15.93
C ASN A 52 -9.60 -10.28 -15.93
N GLY A 53 -9.58 -11.25 -15.01
CA GLY A 53 -8.45 -12.14 -14.77
C GLY A 53 -7.38 -11.59 -13.83
N GLU A 54 -7.51 -10.37 -13.32
CA GLU A 54 -6.52 -9.69 -12.45
C GLU A 54 -6.96 -9.63 -10.99
N ASN A 55 -6.08 -9.93 -10.03
CA ASN A 55 -6.44 -9.93 -8.61
C ASN A 55 -6.77 -8.52 -8.09
N LEU A 56 -7.86 -8.40 -7.32
CA LEU A 56 -8.43 -7.10 -6.96
C LEU A 56 -7.78 -6.38 -5.76
N ILE A 57 -6.97 -7.03 -4.92
CA ILE A 57 -6.73 -6.61 -3.51
C ILE A 57 -6.66 -5.08 -3.27
N ASN A 58 -7.67 -4.65 -2.50
CA ASN A 58 -7.98 -3.36 -1.87
C ASN A 58 -7.33 -3.29 -0.48
N ASP A 59 -6.20 -2.59 -0.32
CA ASP A 59 -5.68 -2.35 1.02
C ASP A 59 -6.18 -1.03 1.60
N LYS A 60 -6.55 -1.03 2.90
CA LYS A 60 -6.81 0.21 3.65
C LYS A 60 -5.59 1.10 3.52
N ILE A 61 -5.81 2.36 3.14
CA ILE A 61 -4.75 3.35 3.15
C ILE A 61 -4.50 3.74 4.60
N TYR A 62 -3.36 3.34 5.15
CA TYR A 62 -2.94 3.76 6.49
C TYR A 62 -2.10 5.04 6.34
N SER A 63 -2.66 6.17 6.72
CA SER A 63 -2.00 7.47 6.62
C SER A 63 -1.48 7.95 7.97
N LEU A 64 -0.23 8.38 8.00
CA LEU A 64 0.34 9.17 9.08
C LEU A 64 0.70 10.55 8.54
N ALA A 65 -0.12 11.54 8.89
CA ALA A 65 0.22 12.93 8.69
C ALA A 65 1.21 13.35 9.79
N SER A 66 2.26 14.08 9.40
CA SER A 66 3.19 14.73 10.32
C SER A 66 4.19 13.84 11.06
N ILE A 67 4.97 13.04 10.33
CA ILE A 67 6.13 12.35 10.90
C ILE A 67 7.35 13.28 10.93
N PRO A 68 8.08 13.37 12.06
CA PRO A 68 9.28 14.18 12.13
C PRO A 68 10.45 13.48 11.42
N LEU A 69 11.20 14.23 10.62
CA LEU A 69 12.33 13.76 9.79
C LEU A 69 13.64 14.50 10.15
N GLY A 70 13.72 15.02 11.38
CA GLY A 70 14.86 15.75 11.90
C GLY A 70 14.88 17.25 11.55
N PHE A 71 15.49 18.04 12.42
CA PHE A 71 15.71 19.49 12.22
C PHE A 71 14.45 20.28 11.79
N GLY A 72 13.29 19.92 12.35
CA GLY A 72 12.02 20.57 12.07
C GLY A 72 11.38 20.22 10.72
N VAL A 73 11.98 19.31 9.92
CA VAL A 73 11.36 18.79 8.70
C VAL A 73 10.30 17.77 9.08
N ILE A 74 9.13 17.87 8.46
CA ILE A 74 7.98 17.00 8.71
C ILE A 74 7.48 16.45 7.38
N GLY A 75 7.13 15.17 7.34
CA GLY A 75 6.58 14.47 6.18
C GLY A 75 5.25 13.78 6.46
N GLY A 76 4.67 13.18 5.43
CA GLY A 76 3.51 12.30 5.53
C GLY A 76 3.79 10.94 4.91
N LEU A 77 3.26 9.88 5.52
CA LEU A 77 3.31 8.51 5.00
C LEU A 77 1.90 8.03 4.63
N ASN A 78 1.78 7.37 3.49
CA ASN A 78 0.59 6.62 3.10
C ASN A 78 0.99 5.18 2.83
N ARG A 79 0.30 4.20 3.43
CA ARG A 79 0.53 2.78 3.17
C ARG A 79 -0.69 2.14 2.53
N VAL A 80 -0.54 1.48 1.39
CA VAL A 80 -1.55 0.63 0.75
C VAL A 80 -0.95 -0.76 0.64
N GLY A 81 -1.38 -1.65 1.52
CA GLY A 81 -0.88 -3.03 1.55
C GLY A 81 0.53 -3.05 2.04
N ASN A 82 1.44 -3.47 1.18
CA ASN A 82 2.87 -3.41 1.48
C ASN A 82 3.55 -2.23 0.81
N LEU A 83 2.84 -1.38 0.07
CA LEU A 83 3.40 -0.19 -0.56
C LEU A 83 3.28 1.01 0.39
N VAL A 84 4.39 1.69 0.68
CA VAL A 84 4.42 2.91 1.48
C VAL A 84 4.96 4.06 0.65
N THR A 85 4.28 5.19 0.66
CA THR A 85 4.72 6.43 0.02
C THR A 85 5.01 7.47 1.09
N LEU A 86 6.20 8.06 1.04
CA LEU A 86 6.59 9.24 1.78
C LEU A 86 6.49 10.47 0.90
N SER A 87 5.83 11.52 1.40
CA SER A 87 5.76 12.82 0.76
C SER A 87 6.20 13.90 1.74
N VAL A 88 7.13 14.76 1.30
CA VAL A 88 7.67 15.85 2.11
C VAL A 88 7.61 17.14 1.32
N HIS A 89 6.99 18.15 1.92
CA HIS A 89 7.08 19.54 1.53
C HIS A 89 7.11 20.37 2.82
N ALA A 90 8.29 20.85 3.19
CA ALA A 90 8.52 21.44 4.50
C ALA A 90 9.46 22.62 4.44
N ASN A 91 9.32 23.53 5.39
CA ASN A 91 10.32 24.58 5.65
C ASN A 91 11.23 24.11 6.79
N GLN A 92 12.51 23.98 6.49
CA GLN A 92 13.53 23.83 7.51
C GLN A 92 13.82 25.21 8.12
N ASN A 93 13.60 25.32 9.43
CA ASN A 93 13.91 26.53 10.21
C ASN A 93 15.16 26.38 11.09
N ASN A 94 15.69 25.15 11.23
CA ASN A 94 16.90 24.86 11.99
C ASN A 94 18.05 24.55 11.03
N THR A 95 19.25 25.06 11.33
CA THR A 95 20.43 24.78 10.52
C THR A 95 20.93 23.34 10.73
N ARG A 96 21.61 22.80 9.71
CA ARG A 96 22.26 21.48 9.75
C ARG A 96 23.73 21.64 9.32
N SER A 97 24.65 21.08 10.09
CA SER A 97 26.07 21.06 9.72
C SER A 97 26.29 20.25 8.43
N ASN A 98 27.33 20.61 7.68
CA ASN A 98 27.77 19.83 6.53
C ASN A 98 28.25 18.43 6.95
N GLY A 99 28.02 17.44 6.09
CA GLY A 99 28.37 16.06 6.34
C GLY A 99 27.18 15.21 6.82
N GLN A 100 27.50 14.14 7.54
CA GLN A 100 26.52 13.14 7.99
C GLN A 100 25.99 13.48 9.37
N SER A 101 24.67 13.36 9.55
CA SER A 101 24.02 13.45 10.86
C SER A 101 23.10 12.25 11.07
N ASN A 102 23.26 11.55 12.20
CA ASN A 102 22.26 10.57 12.64
C ASN A 102 21.08 11.29 13.30
N LEU A 103 19.86 10.83 13.05
CA LEU A 103 18.65 11.42 13.61
C LEU A 103 18.14 10.61 14.81
N ALA A 104 17.53 11.28 15.78
CA ALA A 104 16.87 10.62 16.91
C ALA A 104 15.49 10.08 16.49
N GLU A 105 14.86 10.75 15.54
CA GLU A 105 13.59 10.38 14.92
C GLU A 105 13.71 9.06 14.15
N LYS A 106 12.59 8.32 14.07
CA LYS A 106 12.50 7.05 13.37
C LYS A 106 11.22 6.94 12.55
N ILE A 107 11.27 6.16 11.49
CA ILE A 107 10.06 5.69 10.80
C ILE A 107 9.32 4.70 11.73
N PRO A 108 8.02 4.93 11.99
CA PRO A 108 7.25 4.10 12.90
C PRO A 108 7.08 2.68 12.37
N LEU A 109 6.91 1.73 13.29
CA LEU A 109 6.51 0.37 12.93
C LEU A 109 5.19 0.43 12.17
N GLY A 110 5.06 -0.41 11.15
CA GLY A 110 3.95 -0.38 10.21
C GLY A 110 4.28 0.36 8.91
N TYR A 111 5.46 0.98 8.82
CA TYR A 111 5.85 1.78 7.66
C TYR A 111 7.31 1.62 7.27
N ARG A 112 8.11 0.83 8.00
CA ARG A 112 9.56 0.76 7.77
C ARG A 112 9.85 0.07 6.45
N PRO A 113 10.86 0.56 5.69
CA PRO A 113 11.18 -0.05 4.42
C PRO A 113 11.86 -1.42 4.63
N THR A 114 11.74 -2.31 3.66
CA THR A 114 12.49 -3.58 3.67
C THR A 114 13.97 -3.39 3.32
N GLN A 115 14.32 -2.25 2.70
CA GLN A 115 15.67 -1.92 2.26
C GLN A 115 16.02 -0.46 2.57
N MET A 116 17.30 -0.15 2.65
CA MET A 116 17.75 1.23 2.83
C MET A 116 17.28 2.11 1.66
N GLN A 117 16.61 3.21 1.99
CA GLN A 117 16.18 4.24 1.03
C GLN A 117 17.15 5.41 1.08
N CYS A 118 17.66 5.84 -0.08
CA CYS A 118 18.48 7.03 -0.25
C CYS A 118 17.71 8.06 -1.09
N ILE A 119 17.28 9.15 -0.47
CA ILE A 119 16.28 10.05 -1.04
C ILE A 119 16.88 11.46 -1.17
N PRO A 120 17.30 11.87 -2.38
CA PRO A 120 17.75 13.24 -2.61
C PRO A 120 16.57 14.20 -2.51
N ALA A 121 16.81 15.38 -1.96
CA ALA A 121 15.81 16.43 -1.87
C ALA A 121 16.08 17.57 -2.84
N MET A 122 14.99 18.19 -3.28
CA MET A 122 15.02 19.52 -3.90
C MET A 122 15.04 20.57 -2.78
N ILE A 123 15.98 21.52 -2.88
CA ILE A 123 16.10 22.65 -1.96
C ILE A 123 15.75 23.93 -2.72
N SER A 124 14.99 24.82 -2.09
CA SER A 124 14.65 26.14 -2.61
C SER A 124 14.84 27.24 -1.57
N ILE A 125 15.18 28.44 -2.03
CA ILE A 125 15.11 29.69 -1.27
C ILE A 125 14.02 30.56 -1.91
N GLY A 126 12.94 30.80 -1.17
CA GLY A 126 11.75 31.42 -1.74
C GLY A 126 11.20 30.59 -2.91
N LYS A 127 11.20 31.17 -4.12
CA LYS A 127 10.68 30.53 -5.34
C LYS A 127 11.77 29.93 -6.24
N THR A 128 13.04 30.00 -5.84
CA THR A 128 14.18 29.60 -6.66
C THR A 128 14.76 28.29 -6.16
N ILE A 129 15.03 27.34 -7.07
CA ILE A 129 15.72 26.09 -6.76
C ILE A 129 17.21 26.39 -6.54
N GLU A 130 17.76 25.88 -5.45
CA GLU A 130 19.18 26.00 -5.11
C GLU A 130 19.97 24.80 -5.64
N THR A 131 20.93 25.04 -6.51
CA THR A 131 21.76 23.98 -7.13
C THR A 131 23.06 23.71 -6.35
N GLY A 132 23.47 24.63 -5.47
CA GLY A 132 24.68 24.50 -4.65
C GLY A 132 24.47 23.78 -3.31
N ARG A 133 23.22 23.45 -2.97
CA ARG A 133 22.84 22.81 -1.70
C ARG A 133 22.42 21.38 -1.96
N PHE A 134 22.76 20.51 -1.03
CA PHE A 134 22.48 19.08 -1.14
C PHE A 134 21.92 18.57 0.18
N LEU A 135 20.84 17.80 0.07
CA LEU A 135 20.30 17.01 1.14
C LEU A 135 19.95 15.63 0.58
N THR A 136 20.46 14.59 1.22
CA THR A 136 19.93 13.23 1.08
C THR A 136 19.42 12.76 2.42
N GLN A 137 18.14 12.38 2.45
CA GLN A 137 17.53 11.66 3.56
C GLN A 137 17.78 10.17 3.36
N ILE A 138 18.31 9.51 4.38
CA ILE A 138 18.47 8.05 4.39
C ILE A 138 17.51 7.48 5.41
N ILE A 139 16.81 6.41 5.04
CA ILE A 139 15.93 5.63 5.91
C ILE A 139 16.40 4.18 5.85
N ARG A 140 16.70 3.58 7.00
CA ARG A 140 17.14 2.19 7.10
C ARG A 140 15.98 1.24 7.43
N PRO A 141 16.13 -0.08 7.22
CA PRO A 141 15.06 -1.05 7.49
C PRO A 141 14.60 -1.12 8.95
N ASP A 142 15.46 -0.76 9.90
CA ASP A 142 15.10 -0.65 11.31
C ASP A 142 14.32 0.63 11.66
N GLY A 143 14.02 1.46 10.64
CA GLY A 143 13.37 2.75 10.75
C GLY A 143 14.31 3.88 11.20
N SER A 144 15.59 3.60 11.49
CA SER A 144 16.56 4.64 11.81
C SER A 144 16.82 5.54 10.61
N MET A 145 17.14 6.81 10.88
CA MET A 145 17.33 7.81 9.85
C MET A 145 18.66 8.53 10.01
N GLN A 146 19.21 8.97 8.87
CA GLN A 146 20.38 9.84 8.82
C GLN A 146 20.25 10.81 7.64
N THR A 147 21.04 11.87 7.65
CA THR A 147 21.11 12.82 6.53
C THR A 147 22.54 13.02 6.09
N TYR A 148 22.74 13.28 4.78
CA TYR A 148 23.97 13.84 4.23
C TYR A 148 23.66 15.22 3.68
N ASN A 149 24.39 16.23 4.17
CA ASN A 149 24.07 17.62 3.93
C ASN A 149 25.28 18.38 3.39
N LYS A 150 25.04 19.31 2.45
CA LYS A 150 25.99 20.34 2.06
C LYS A 150 25.26 21.66 1.86
N GLY A 151 25.73 22.71 2.53
CA GLY A 151 25.08 24.02 2.49
C GLY A 151 23.68 23.97 3.11
N MET A 152 23.48 23.28 4.23
CA MET A 152 22.21 23.31 4.99
C MET A 152 22.37 24.06 6.32
N ASP A 153 23.49 24.74 6.49
CA ASP A 153 23.93 25.55 7.63
C ASP A 153 23.28 26.93 7.68
N VAL A 154 22.27 27.16 6.83
CA VAL A 154 21.42 28.35 6.81
C VAL A 154 19.95 27.94 6.92
N ALA A 155 19.13 28.87 7.39
CA ALA A 155 17.68 28.74 7.46
C ALA A 155 17.04 30.14 7.24
N PRO A 156 15.81 30.23 6.71
CA PRO A 156 14.95 29.12 6.31
C PRO A 156 15.29 28.55 4.92
N LEU A 157 15.02 27.25 4.72
CA LEU A 157 15.10 26.57 3.42
C LEU A 157 13.80 25.79 3.17
N SER A 158 13.28 25.83 1.95
CA SER A 158 12.17 24.96 1.55
C SER A 158 12.73 23.66 0.99
N ILE A 159 12.23 22.53 1.49
CA ILE A 159 12.71 21.19 1.17
C ILE A 159 11.54 20.38 0.64
N SER A 160 11.74 19.71 -0.49
CA SER A 160 10.76 18.78 -1.05
C SER A 160 11.41 17.50 -1.50
N PHE A 161 10.82 16.37 -1.13
CA PHE A 161 11.16 15.06 -1.65
C PHE A 161 10.02 14.09 -1.46
N SER A 162 9.97 13.07 -2.30
CA SER A 162 9.06 11.94 -2.14
C SER A 162 9.76 10.66 -2.53
N THR A 163 9.27 9.55 -2.00
CA THR A 163 9.71 8.23 -2.39
C THR A 163 8.62 7.22 -2.04
N THR A 164 8.72 6.03 -2.61
CA THR A 164 7.84 4.90 -2.32
C THR A 164 8.69 3.66 -2.10
N TRP A 165 8.32 2.83 -1.13
CA TRP A 165 9.02 1.59 -0.80
C TRP A 165 8.05 0.48 -0.39
N ILE A 166 8.58 -0.74 -0.32
CA ILE A 166 7.85 -1.90 0.22
C ILE A 166 8.13 -2.04 1.72
N THR A 167 7.09 -2.34 2.51
CA THR A 167 7.16 -2.68 3.93
C THR A 167 6.69 -4.11 4.19
N ASN A 168 7.37 -4.79 5.11
CA ASN A 168 6.93 -6.07 5.66
C ASN A 168 6.40 -5.91 7.09
N ASP A 169 6.32 -4.69 7.60
CA ASP A 169 5.80 -4.48 8.94
C ASP A 169 4.34 -4.95 9.00
N PRO A 170 3.89 -5.44 10.19
CA PRO A 170 2.47 -5.67 10.39
C PRO A 170 1.69 -4.41 10.06
N ILE A 171 0.46 -4.59 9.60
CA ILE A 171 -0.43 -3.48 9.33
C ILE A 171 -0.53 -2.59 10.60
N PRO A 172 -0.40 -1.25 10.49
CA PRO A 172 -0.58 -0.35 11.63
C PRO A 172 -1.96 -0.55 12.26
N VAL A 173 -2.00 -0.66 13.60
CA VAL A 173 -3.24 -0.77 14.39
C VAL A 173 -3.79 0.61 14.68
#